data_AF-A0A2G4GXS9-F1
#
_entry.id   AF-A0A2G4GXS9-F1
#
_cell.length_a   1.000
_cell.length_b   1.000
_cell.length_c   1.000
_cell.angle_alpha   90.00
_cell.angle_beta   90.00
_cell.angle_gamma   90.00
#
_symmetry.space_group_name_H-M   'P 1'
#
loop_
_entity.id
_entity.type
_entity.pdbx_description
1 polymer ?
#
loop_
_entity_poly.entity_id
_entity_poly.type
_entity_poly.pdbx_seq_one_letter_code
_entity_poly.pdbx_strand_id
1 'polypeptide(L)'
;MVTQPDHSQIAGFIAAHWGNAHFAHPGFFSAETVADPERLRAEVILAIAEHDNGWWEWEALPDLSAADGFPAGLGEALQNQQAGIDRWRRALTRFPRRSLVNLLISSHAYWFYAARALQSPEPA
;
A
#
# COMPACT_ATOMS: atom_id res chain seq x y z
N MET A 1 -13.86 13.51 0.74
CA MET A 1 -12.53 13.00 1.15
C MET A 1 -12.43 11.57 0.67
N VAL A 2 -11.32 11.17 0.05
CA VAL A 2 -11.07 9.78 -0.35
C VAL A 2 -10.04 9.25 0.63
N THR A 3 -10.37 8.20 1.37
CA THR A 3 -9.44 7.63 2.37
C THR A 3 -8.31 6.88 1.68
N GLN A 4 -7.18 6.64 2.38
CA GLN A 4 -6.10 5.82 1.81
C GLN A 4 -6.55 4.39 1.44
N PRO A 5 -7.39 3.70 2.23
CA PRO A 5 -7.97 2.41 1.81
C PRO A 5 -8.84 2.52 0.55
N ASP A 6 -9.68 3.56 0.42
CA ASP A 6 -10.49 3.75 -0.79
C ASP A 6 -9.61 3.97 -2.03
N HIS A 7 -8.54 4.75 -1.90
CA HIS A 7 -7.54 4.93 -2.94
C HIS A 7 -6.94 3.59 -3.39
N SER A 8 -6.50 2.78 -2.42
CA SER A 8 -5.94 1.46 -2.69
C SER A 8 -6.93 0.54 -3.40
N GLN A 9 -8.18 0.49 -2.94
CA GLN A 9 -9.21 -0.35 -3.55
C GLN A 9 -9.51 0.06 -5.00
N ILE A 10 -9.61 1.36 -5.28
CA ILE A 10 -9.77 1.87 -6.64
C ILE A 10 -8.54 1.52 -7.51
N ALA A 11 -7.33 1.66 -6.97
CA ALA A 11 -6.11 1.25 -7.67
C ALA A 11 -6.12 -0.25 -8.02
N GLY A 12 -6.59 -1.10 -7.10
CA GLY A 12 -6.78 -2.53 -7.35
C GLY A 12 -7.80 -2.81 -8.45
N PHE A 13 -8.92 -2.10 -8.45
CA PHE A 13 -9.93 -2.22 -9.50
C PHE A 13 -9.37 -1.84 -10.88
N ILE A 14 -8.60 -0.75 -10.97
CA ILE A 14 -7.93 -0.33 -12.20
C ILE A 14 -6.91 -1.40 -12.63
N ALA A 15 -6.08 -1.89 -11.71
CA ALA A 15 -5.06 -2.90 -11.98
C ALA A 15 -5.66 -4.22 -12.51
N ALA A 16 -6.83 -4.62 -12.01
CA ALA A 16 -7.53 -5.82 -12.45
C ALA A 16 -7.95 -5.77 -13.92
N HIS A 17 -8.16 -4.57 -14.47
CA HIS A 17 -8.58 -4.32 -15.85
C HIS A 17 -7.48 -3.69 -16.71
N TRP A 18 -6.30 -3.47 -16.13
CA TRP A 18 -5.15 -2.94 -16.84
C TRP A 18 -4.52 -4.02 -17.73
N GLY A 19 -4.07 -3.63 -18.92
CA GLY A 19 -3.52 -4.53 -19.92
C GLY A 19 -4.46 -4.69 -21.11
N ASN A 20 -3.90 -5.03 -22.27
CA ASN A 20 -4.65 -5.39 -23.48
C ASN A 20 -3.73 -6.11 -24.48
N ALA A 21 -4.15 -6.22 -25.75
CA ALA A 21 -3.37 -6.84 -26.82
C ALA A 21 -2.01 -6.15 -27.09
N HIS A 22 -1.81 -4.92 -26.63
CA HIS A 22 -0.61 -4.13 -26.88
C HIS A 22 0.33 -4.00 -25.68
N PHE A 23 -0.14 -4.29 -24.46
CA PHE A 23 0.70 -4.24 -23.27
C PHE A 23 0.22 -5.17 -22.15
N ALA A 24 1.19 -5.66 -21.37
CA ALA A 24 0.95 -6.62 -20.31
C ALA A 24 0.14 -6.02 -19.14
N HIS A 25 -0.67 -6.86 -18.51
CA HIS A 25 -1.33 -6.53 -17.25
C HIS A 25 -0.32 -6.58 -16.07
N PRO A 26 -0.63 -5.92 -14.95
CA PRO A 26 0.15 -6.08 -13.72
C PRO A 26 0.17 -7.54 -13.29
N GLY A 27 1.32 -8.00 -12.75
CA GLY A 27 1.49 -9.39 -12.36
C GLY A 27 1.44 -10.38 -13.53
N PHE A 28 1.93 -9.97 -14.71
CA PHE A 28 2.14 -10.92 -15.81
C PHE A 28 3.29 -11.87 -15.48
N PHE A 29 2.99 -13.16 -15.50
CA PHE A 29 3.95 -14.24 -15.30
C PHE A 29 3.81 -15.24 -16.45
N SER A 30 4.94 -15.69 -17.01
CA SER A 30 4.92 -16.72 -18.07
C SER A 30 4.52 -18.07 -17.49
N ALA A 31 3.62 -18.79 -18.19
CA ALA A 31 3.30 -20.17 -17.84
C ALA A 31 4.50 -21.14 -17.98
N GLU A 32 5.56 -20.71 -18.69
CA GLU A 32 6.81 -21.46 -18.80
C GLU A 32 7.64 -21.41 -17.50
N THR A 33 7.50 -20.34 -16.71
CA THR A 33 8.31 -20.10 -15.52
C THR A 33 7.57 -20.34 -14.21
N VAL A 34 6.23 -20.34 -14.23
CA VAL A 34 5.42 -20.49 -13.02
C VAL A 34 4.19 -21.35 -13.27
N ALA A 35 3.92 -22.26 -12.33
CA ALA A 35 2.87 -23.26 -12.45
C ALA A 35 1.44 -22.69 -12.43
N ASP A 36 1.23 -21.55 -11.78
CA ASP A 36 -0.09 -20.91 -11.63
C ASP A 36 0.03 -19.38 -11.76
N PRO A 37 0.17 -18.86 -12.99
CA PRO A 37 0.35 -17.44 -13.24
C PRO A 37 -0.89 -16.61 -12.85
N GLU A 38 -2.09 -17.15 -13.00
CA GLU A 38 -3.34 -16.45 -12.67
C GLU A 38 -3.50 -16.26 -11.16
N ARG A 39 -3.14 -17.26 -10.34
CA ARG A 39 -3.12 -17.09 -8.88
C ARG A 39 -2.12 -16.01 -8.45
N LEU A 40 -0.94 -15.97 -9.07
CA LEU A 40 0.04 -14.93 -8.76
C LEU A 40 -0.42 -13.55 -9.22
N ARG A 41 -1.05 -13.44 -10.39
CA ARG A 41 -1.72 -12.23 -10.86
C ARG A 41 -2.78 -11.75 -9.86
N ALA A 42 -3.62 -12.65 -9.37
CA ALA A 42 -4.63 -12.33 -8.36
C ALA A 42 -4.00 -11.83 -7.04
N GLU A 43 -2.87 -12.40 -6.62
CA GLU A 43 -2.13 -11.90 -5.45
C GLU A 43 -1.51 -10.51 -5.70
N VAL A 44 -1.02 -10.22 -6.90
CA VAL A 44 -0.55 -8.86 -7.26
C VAL A 44 -1.69 -7.85 -7.20
N ILE A 45 -2.84 -8.17 -7.78
CA ILE A 45 -4.03 -7.30 -7.75
C ILE A 45 -4.50 -7.07 -6.32
N LEU A 46 -4.54 -8.12 -5.49
CA LEU A 46 -4.87 -8.00 -4.07
C LEU A 46 -3.88 -7.11 -3.33
N ALA A 47 -2.58 -7.25 -3.59
CA ALA A 47 -1.57 -6.39 -2.98
C ALA A 47 -1.76 -4.92 -3.36
N ILE A 48 -2.13 -4.62 -4.61
CA ILE A 48 -2.46 -3.26 -5.05
C ILE A 48 -3.74 -2.78 -4.37
N ALA A 49 -4.78 -3.61 -4.27
CA ALA A 49 -6.04 -3.25 -3.63
C ALA A 49 -5.88 -2.94 -2.12
N GLU A 50 -4.84 -3.50 -1.49
CA GLU A 50 -4.66 -3.49 -0.04
C GLU A 50 -3.38 -2.76 0.38
N HIS A 51 -2.67 -2.04 -0.51
CA HIS A 51 -1.36 -1.47 -0.16
C HIS A 51 -1.42 -0.47 1.01
N ASP A 52 -2.52 0.28 1.14
CA ASP A 52 -2.78 1.18 2.28
C ASP A 52 -3.73 0.62 3.34
N ASN A 53 -3.92 -0.70 3.42
CA ASN A 53 -4.81 -1.27 4.43
C ASN A 53 -4.37 -0.95 5.89
N GLY A 54 -3.11 -0.55 6.11
CA GLY A 54 -2.62 -0.08 7.41
C GLY A 54 -3.30 1.21 7.93
N TRP A 55 -4.00 1.93 7.06
CA TRP A 55 -4.66 3.20 7.39
C TRP A 55 -6.07 3.04 7.94
N TRP A 56 -6.68 1.86 7.85
CA TRP A 56 -8.06 1.60 8.29
C TRP A 56 -8.36 2.18 9.68
N GLU A 57 -7.54 1.85 10.69
CA GLU A 57 -7.79 2.31 12.06
C GLU A 57 -7.65 3.82 12.21
N TRP A 58 -6.70 4.44 11.50
CA TRP A 58 -6.45 5.87 11.60
C TRP A 58 -7.51 6.68 10.85
N GLU A 59 -7.96 6.23 9.69
CA GLU A 59 -9.05 6.89 8.93
C GLU A 59 -10.40 6.77 9.67
N ALA A 60 -10.61 5.68 10.41
CA ALA A 60 -11.81 5.49 11.23
C ALA A 60 -11.83 6.39 12.48
N LEU A 61 -10.66 6.73 13.02
CA LEU A 61 -10.52 7.57 14.20
C LEU A 61 -9.26 8.45 14.09
N PRO A 62 -9.29 9.50 13.24
CA PRO A 62 -8.11 10.33 13.04
C PRO A 62 -7.90 11.27 14.22
N ASP A 63 -6.64 11.57 14.50
CA ASP A 63 -6.30 12.68 15.38
C ASP A 63 -6.79 14.00 14.77
N LEU A 64 -7.37 14.86 15.62
CA LEU A 64 -7.84 16.18 15.21
C LEU A 64 -6.79 17.24 15.52
N SER A 65 -6.56 18.13 14.56
CA SER A 65 -5.73 19.31 14.74
C SER A 65 -6.30 20.21 15.83
N ALA A 66 -5.44 20.63 16.78
CA ALA A 66 -5.84 21.58 17.81
C ALA A 66 -6.09 23.00 17.26
N ALA A 67 -5.59 23.32 16.07
CA ALA A 67 -5.68 24.66 15.49
C ALA A 67 -7.04 24.91 14.81
N ASP A 68 -7.59 23.91 14.13
CA ASP A 68 -8.81 24.04 13.32
C ASP A 68 -9.83 22.90 13.53
N GLY A 69 -9.50 21.88 14.31
CA GLY A 69 -10.39 20.77 14.64
C GLY A 69 -10.58 19.74 13.52
N PHE A 70 -9.85 19.86 12.40
CA PHE A 70 -9.96 18.92 11.28
C PHE A 70 -9.02 17.71 11.46
N PRO A 71 -9.38 16.55 10.87
CA PRO A 71 -8.45 15.43 10.72
C PRO A 71 -7.17 15.87 10.01
N ALA A 72 -6.02 15.41 10.51
CA ALA A 72 -4.76 15.68 9.86
C ALA A 72 -4.77 15.17 8.40
N GLY A 73 -4.15 15.91 7.48
CA GLY A 73 -3.96 15.45 6.11
C GLY A 73 -2.90 14.35 6.02
N LEU A 74 -2.82 13.65 4.87
CA LEU A 74 -1.78 12.63 4.62
C LEU A 74 -0.38 13.19 4.91
N GLY A 75 -0.05 14.40 4.41
CA GLY A 75 1.26 15.01 4.61
C GLY A 75 1.64 15.19 6.10
N GLU A 76 0.67 15.55 6.93
CA GLU A 76 0.82 15.74 8.38
C GLU A 76 0.93 14.38 9.10
N ALA A 77 0.06 13.42 8.77
CA ALA A 77 0.06 12.08 9.34
C ALA A 77 1.37 11.31 9.09
N LEU A 78 2.12 11.70 8.05
CA LEU A 78 3.41 11.12 7.70
C LEU A 78 4.61 11.77 8.38
N GLN A 79 4.43 12.85 9.13
CA GLN A 79 5.53 13.41 9.94
C GLN A 79 5.93 12.46 11.07
N ASN A 80 5.00 11.67 11.59
CA ASN A 80 5.27 10.61 12.56
C ASN A 80 5.61 9.29 11.87
N GLN A 81 6.91 9.08 11.59
CA GLN A 81 7.39 7.86 10.93
C GLN A 81 7.09 6.58 11.71
N GLN A 82 7.21 6.61 13.05
CA GLN A 82 6.97 5.43 13.88
C GLN A 82 5.52 4.97 13.77
N ALA A 83 4.56 5.92 13.85
CA ALA A 83 3.15 5.62 13.64
C ALA A 83 2.87 5.04 12.24
N GLY A 84 3.58 5.55 11.22
CA GLY A 84 3.53 5.01 9.86
C GLY A 84 4.02 3.55 9.77
N ILE A 85 5.16 3.23 10.38
CA ILE A 85 5.69 1.87 10.45
C ILE A 85 4.75 0.95 11.22
N ASP A 86 4.11 1.43 12.30
CA ASP A 86 3.17 0.63 13.07
C ASP A 86 1.87 0.34 12.30
N ARG A 87 1.37 1.31 11.51
CA ARG A 87 0.29 1.09 10.54
C ARG A 87 0.67 -0.01 9.54
N TRP A 88 1.87 0.05 8.98
CA TRP A 88 2.36 -0.96 8.03
C TRP A 88 2.51 -2.35 8.67
N ARG A 89 3.07 -2.46 9.87
CA ARG A 89 3.18 -3.75 10.57
C ARG A 89 1.81 -4.39 10.80
N ARG A 90 0.81 -3.60 11.23
CA ARG A 90 -0.57 -4.06 11.34
C ARG A 90 -1.13 -4.52 10.00
N ALA A 91 -0.79 -3.84 8.92
CA ALA A 91 -1.23 -4.22 7.58
C ALA A 91 -0.81 -5.63 7.19
N LEU A 92 0.44 -6.00 7.48
CA LEU A 92 0.99 -7.30 7.11
C LEU A 92 0.38 -8.47 7.91
N THR A 93 -0.16 -8.22 9.11
CA THR A 93 -0.77 -9.30 9.92
C THR A 93 -2.11 -9.76 9.34
N ARG A 94 -2.73 -8.97 8.46
CA ARG A 94 -4.01 -9.31 7.81
C ARG A 94 -3.87 -10.42 6.77
N PHE A 95 -2.65 -10.69 6.28
CA PHE A 95 -2.40 -11.70 5.24
C PHE A 95 -1.34 -12.75 5.64
N PRO A 96 -1.56 -13.52 6.74
CA PRO A 96 -0.53 -14.37 7.34
C PRO A 96 -0.04 -15.53 6.44
N ARG A 97 -0.77 -15.85 5.37
CA ARG A 97 -0.45 -16.94 4.43
C ARG A 97 -0.26 -16.47 2.98
N ARG A 98 -0.13 -15.17 2.75
CA ARG A 98 0.05 -14.59 1.40
C ARG A 98 1.38 -13.84 1.35
N SER A 99 2.47 -14.59 1.21
CA SER A 99 3.83 -14.03 1.25
C SER A 99 4.08 -13.01 0.14
N LEU A 100 3.59 -13.26 -1.09
CA LEU A 100 3.74 -12.31 -2.20
C LEU A 100 2.95 -11.02 -1.93
N VAL A 101 1.71 -11.12 -1.43
CA VAL A 101 0.91 -9.95 -1.06
C VAL A 101 1.65 -9.09 -0.03
N ASN A 102 2.11 -9.72 1.05
CA ASN A 102 2.87 -9.02 2.09
C ASN A 102 4.18 -8.43 1.57
N LEU A 103 4.89 -9.12 0.67
CA LEU A 103 6.10 -8.61 0.04
C LEU A 103 5.83 -7.33 -0.75
N LEU A 104 4.79 -7.33 -1.58
CA LEU A 104 4.45 -6.19 -2.43
C LEU A 104 3.94 -4.99 -1.62
N ILE A 105 3.11 -5.21 -0.60
CA ILE A 105 2.71 -4.16 0.37
C ILE A 105 3.96 -3.58 1.06
N SER A 106 4.91 -4.43 1.43
CA SER A 106 6.18 -4.00 2.02
C SER A 106 7.03 -3.19 1.04
N SER A 107 7.06 -3.55 -0.25
CA SER A 107 7.76 -2.77 -1.28
C SER A 107 7.16 -1.37 -1.44
N HIS A 108 5.84 -1.24 -1.38
CA HIS A 108 5.17 0.06 -1.40
C HIS A 108 5.59 0.92 -0.20
N ALA A 109 5.47 0.39 1.02
CA ALA A 109 5.89 1.08 2.24
C ALA A 109 7.37 1.46 2.21
N TYR A 110 8.25 0.56 1.74
CA TYR A 110 9.67 0.84 1.58
C TYR A 110 9.92 2.07 0.72
N TRP A 111 9.34 2.15 -0.47
CA TRP A 111 9.55 3.31 -1.35
C TRP A 111 9.03 4.60 -0.74
N PHE A 112 7.94 4.52 0.01
CA PHE A 112 7.35 5.66 0.69
C PHE A 112 8.23 6.21 1.82
N TYR A 113 8.86 5.34 2.62
CA TYR A 113 9.73 5.77 3.72
C TYR A 113 11.19 6.01 3.29
N ALA A 114 11.73 5.19 2.37
CA ALA A 114 13.09 5.35 1.85
C ALA A 114 13.25 6.67 1.08
N ALA A 115 12.25 7.06 0.29
CA ALA A 115 12.25 8.36 -0.38
C ALA A 115 12.35 9.53 0.62
N ARG A 116 11.75 9.41 1.81
CA ARG A 116 11.84 10.43 2.86
C ARG A 116 13.19 10.44 3.56
N ALA A 117 13.75 9.27 3.88
CA ALA A 117 15.07 9.16 4.49
C ALA A 117 16.18 9.77 3.58
N LEU A 118 16.02 9.65 2.26
CA LEU A 118 16.94 10.26 1.29
C LEU A 118 16.78 11.78 1.16
N GLN A 119 15.59 12.33 1.43
CA GLN A 119 15.30 13.77 1.36
C GLN A 119 15.69 14.53 2.64
N SER A 120 15.67 13.84 3.79
CA SER A 120 16.10 14.37 5.09
C SER A 120 17.01 13.35 5.77
N PRO A 121 18.29 13.25 5.37
CA PRO A 121 19.23 12.38 6.07
C PRO A 121 19.35 12.88 7.52
N GLU A 122 18.99 12.02 8.48
CA GLU A 122 19.33 12.23 9.89
C GLU A 122 20.84 12.53 9.99
N PRO A 123 21.27 13.54 10.76
CA PRO A 123 22.68 13.73 11.02
C PRO A 123 23.22 12.49 11.74
N ALA A 124 24.30 11.94 11.18
CA ALA A 124 25.01 10.77 11.71
C ALA A 124 25.54 10.99 13.14
#